data_AF-X1BPY8-F1
#
_entry.id   AF-X1BPY8-F1
#
_cell.length_a   1.000
_cell.length_b   1.000
_cell.length_c   1.000
_cell.angle_alpha   90.00
_cell.angle_beta   90.00
_cell.angle_gamma   90.00
#
_symmetry.space_group_name_H-M   'P 1'
#
loop_
_entity.id
_entity.type
_entity.pdbx_description
1 polymer ?
#
loop_
_entity_poly.entity_id
_entity_poly.type
_entity_poly.pdbx_seq_one_letter_code
_entity_poly.pdbx_strand_id
1 'polypeptide(L)'
;MGDIYEANWQITVDGVLSTVNMHYEQDQGGDSPTIAQSAAEAIRANCETAYRNILAKDARIEALYVRKLTGTTRPAWQGNLPAANGTAVGVDAISAQNCLLINLRNQAGLLKRSGRWFISGAPKIDIEGGIWRAVYLAGPVAAWLLTVVNIPVGGLDGWSGALRVMRTMIDGVKQDPPVPVIVDSVDPTVELGTIMSRKGIHSGYAPDIDFPV
;
A
#
# COMPACT_ATOMS: atom_id res chain seq x y z
N MET A 1 3.64 -21.05 7.03
CA MET A 1 3.55 -19.77 6.31
C MET A 1 2.12 -19.31 6.48
N GLY A 2 1.93 -18.04 6.87
CA GLY A 2 0.60 -17.48 7.04
C GLY A 2 -0.13 -17.32 5.73
N ASP A 3 -1.44 -17.11 5.80
CA ASP A 3 -2.21 -16.76 4.61
C ASP A 3 -1.91 -15.32 4.16
N ILE A 4 -1.93 -15.09 2.86
CA ILE A 4 -1.69 -13.78 2.25
C ILE A 4 -3.00 -13.03 2.13
N TYR A 5 -2.98 -11.77 2.54
CA TYR A 5 -4.08 -10.82 2.39
C TYR A 5 -3.64 -9.68 1.47
N GLU A 6 -4.52 -9.25 0.59
CA GLU A 6 -4.39 -8.01 -0.17
C GLU A 6 -5.22 -6.93 0.52
N ALA A 7 -4.62 -5.76 0.70
CA ALA A 7 -5.24 -4.54 1.19
C ALA A 7 -5.07 -3.44 0.13
N ASN A 8 -6.18 -3.08 -0.52
CA ASN A 8 -6.27 -2.08 -1.56
C ASN A 8 -6.83 -0.78 -0.96
N TRP A 9 -5.96 0.22 -0.81
CA TRP A 9 -6.37 1.56 -0.44
C TRP A 9 -6.80 2.33 -1.68
N GLN A 10 -7.97 2.96 -1.63
CA GLN A 10 -8.54 3.72 -2.74
C GLN A 10 -8.51 5.21 -2.38
N ILE A 11 -7.80 6.01 -3.17
CA ILE A 11 -7.61 7.45 -2.94
C ILE A 11 -8.11 8.22 -4.14
N THR A 12 -9.02 9.17 -3.93
CA THR A 12 -9.45 10.12 -4.96
C THR A 12 -8.65 11.41 -4.88
N VAL A 13 -8.17 11.85 -6.04
CA VAL A 13 -7.44 13.11 -6.24
C VAL A 13 -7.91 13.73 -7.54
N ASP A 14 -8.33 14.99 -7.53
CA ASP A 14 -8.85 15.69 -8.72
C ASP A 14 -9.95 14.91 -9.48
N GLY A 15 -10.78 14.16 -8.75
CA GLY A 15 -11.84 13.32 -9.32
C GLY A 15 -11.36 12.02 -10.00
N VAL A 16 -10.07 11.69 -9.88
CA VAL A 16 -9.48 10.44 -10.38
C VAL A 16 -9.21 9.50 -9.20
N LEU A 17 -9.64 8.25 -9.32
CA LEU A 17 -9.34 7.20 -8.36
C LEU A 17 -7.94 6.62 -8.62
N SER A 18 -7.10 6.64 -7.59
CA SER A 18 -5.79 5.98 -7.53
C SER A 18 -5.84 4.88 -6.47
N THR A 19 -5.05 3.82 -6.66
CA THR A 19 -5.03 2.70 -5.71
C THR A 19 -3.63 2.32 -5.28
N VAL A 20 -3.52 1.86 -4.03
CA VAL A 20 -2.27 1.35 -3.47
C VAL A 20 -2.53 -0.04 -2.89
N ASN A 21 -1.94 -1.05 -3.54
CA ASN A 21 -2.05 -2.46 -3.17
C ASN A 21 -0.92 -2.88 -2.24
N MET A 22 -1.30 -3.27 -1.03
CA MET A 22 -0.39 -3.80 -0.01
C MET A 22 -0.70 -5.28 0.22
N HIS A 23 0.33 -6.11 0.34
CA HIS A 23 0.14 -7.54 0.62
C HIS A 23 0.73 -7.86 1.99
N TYR A 24 -0.01 -8.57 2.82
CA TYR A 24 0.42 -8.96 4.16
C TYR A 24 0.34 -10.46 4.31
N GLU A 25 1.38 -11.06 4.87
CA GLU A 25 1.31 -12.43 5.39
C GLU A 25 0.81 -12.38 6.82
N GLN A 26 -0.21 -13.18 7.12
CA GLN A 26 -0.79 -13.27 8.46
C GLN A 26 0.18 -13.92 9.45
N ASP A 27 0.46 -13.25 10.56
CA ASP A 27 1.25 -13.80 11.66
C ASP A 27 0.37 -14.35 12.79
N GLN A 28 -0.74 -13.67 13.08
CA GLN A 28 -1.74 -14.06 14.08
C GLN A 28 -3.15 -13.82 13.56
N GLY A 29 -4.12 -14.43 14.24
CA GLY A 29 -5.54 -14.30 13.96
C GLY A 29 -6.20 -15.64 13.64
N GLY A 30 -7.52 -15.65 13.67
CA GLY A 30 -8.31 -16.83 13.34
C GLY A 30 -8.42 -17.12 11.84
N ASP A 31 -9.31 -18.06 11.52
CA ASP A 31 -9.79 -18.33 10.17
C ASP A 31 -11.33 -18.23 10.14
N SER A 32 -11.87 -17.24 10.85
CA SER A 32 -13.29 -16.98 10.89
C SER A 32 -13.79 -16.49 9.52
N PRO A 33 -15.10 -16.59 9.22
CA PRO A 33 -15.68 -15.96 8.04
C PRO A 33 -15.47 -14.43 7.97
N THR A 34 -15.20 -13.78 9.12
CA THR A 34 -14.99 -12.33 9.25
C THR A 34 -13.52 -11.92 9.23
N ILE A 35 -12.59 -12.84 9.01
CA ILE A 35 -11.15 -12.57 9.16
C ILE A 35 -10.63 -11.44 8.24
N ALA A 36 -11.20 -11.28 7.04
CA ALA A 36 -10.84 -10.17 6.15
C ALA A 36 -11.28 -8.81 6.72
N GLN A 37 -12.41 -8.75 7.43
CA GLN A 37 -12.83 -7.56 8.17
C GLN A 37 -11.85 -7.27 9.31
N SER A 38 -11.50 -8.31 10.10
CA SER A 38 -10.54 -8.14 11.20
C SER A 38 -9.18 -7.63 10.70
N ALA A 39 -8.70 -8.16 9.57
CA ALA A 39 -7.48 -7.69 8.93
C ALA A 39 -7.60 -6.21 8.51
N ALA A 40 -8.72 -5.82 7.90
CA ALA A 40 -8.98 -4.45 7.52
C ALA A 40 -9.03 -3.49 8.71
N GLU A 41 -9.66 -3.89 9.81
CA GLU A 41 -9.71 -3.11 11.05
C GLU A 41 -8.32 -2.92 11.66
N ALA A 42 -7.50 -3.98 11.72
CA ALA A 42 -6.12 -3.90 12.20
C ALA A 42 -5.26 -2.97 11.33
N ILE A 43 -5.34 -3.13 10.00
CA ILE A 43 -4.63 -2.30 9.02
C ILE A 43 -5.04 -0.84 9.14
N ARG A 44 -6.34 -0.55 9.23
CA ARG A 44 -6.83 0.84 9.37
C ARG A 44 -6.38 1.47 10.67
N ALA A 45 -6.56 0.76 11.79
CA ALA A 45 -6.19 1.28 13.10
C ALA A 45 -4.71 1.68 13.16
N ASN A 46 -3.84 0.93 12.46
CA ASN A 46 -2.41 1.21 12.45
C ASN A 46 -2.00 2.25 11.40
N CYS A 47 -2.60 2.22 10.22
CA CYS A 47 -2.08 2.95 9.06
C CYS A 47 -2.87 4.22 8.71
N GLU A 48 -4.19 4.28 8.96
CA GLU A 48 -5.06 5.31 8.38
C GLU A 48 -4.64 6.72 8.78
N THR A 49 -4.41 6.98 10.06
CA THR A 49 -4.03 8.32 10.55
C THR A 49 -2.70 8.78 9.95
N ALA A 50 -1.69 7.91 9.94
CA ALA A 50 -0.39 8.24 9.37
C ALA A 50 -0.47 8.42 7.84
N TYR A 51 -1.32 7.62 7.17
CA TYR A 51 -1.52 7.74 5.73
C TYR A 51 -2.19 9.07 5.38
N ARG A 52 -3.21 9.48 6.13
CA ARG A 52 -3.83 10.80 5.94
C ARG A 52 -2.82 11.95 6.13
N ASN A 53 -1.86 11.80 7.03
CA ASN A 53 -0.82 12.81 7.27
C ASN A 53 0.17 13.03 6.12
N ILE A 54 0.20 12.12 5.13
CA ILE A 54 1.01 12.32 3.91
C ILE A 54 0.19 12.85 2.73
N LEU A 55 -1.14 12.90 2.85
CA LEU A 55 -2.04 13.35 1.78
C LEU A 55 -2.46 14.81 1.98
N ALA A 56 -2.62 15.55 0.89
CA ALA A 56 -3.16 16.91 0.87
C ALA A 56 -4.65 16.93 1.26
N LYS A 57 -5.16 18.09 1.65
CA LYS A 57 -6.53 18.22 2.20
C LYS A 57 -7.65 17.98 1.19
N ASP A 58 -7.37 18.18 -0.10
CA ASP A 58 -8.28 17.90 -1.22
C ASP A 58 -8.20 16.43 -1.72
N ALA A 59 -7.21 15.66 -1.28
CA ALA A 59 -7.13 14.23 -1.49
C ALA A 59 -7.95 13.48 -0.43
N ARG A 60 -8.65 12.43 -0.84
CA ARG A 60 -9.53 11.64 0.05
C ARG A 60 -9.28 10.16 -0.09
N ILE A 61 -9.13 9.48 1.04
CA ILE A 61 -9.22 8.02 1.08
C ILE A 61 -10.71 7.65 1.02
N GLU A 62 -11.13 6.94 -0.03
CA GLU A 62 -12.53 6.56 -0.25
C GLU A 62 -12.89 5.26 0.45
N ALA A 63 -11.98 4.29 0.38
CA ALA A 63 -12.23 2.95 0.88
C ALA A 63 -10.93 2.21 1.15
N LEU A 64 -11.06 1.18 2.00
CA LEU A 64 -10.12 0.08 2.09
C LEU A 64 -10.85 -1.21 1.74
N TYR A 65 -10.39 -1.87 0.68
CA TYR A 65 -10.82 -3.22 0.31
C TYR A 65 -9.77 -4.22 0.78
N VAL A 66 -10.20 -5.29 1.47
CA VAL A 66 -9.32 -6.36 1.93
C VAL A 66 -9.87 -7.71 1.51
N ARG A 67 -9.01 -8.56 0.95
CA ARG A 67 -9.33 -9.95 0.64
C ARG A 67 -8.20 -10.90 0.99
N LYS A 68 -8.56 -12.15 1.26
CA LYS A 68 -7.62 -13.25 1.45
C LYS A 68 -7.28 -13.87 0.08
N LEU A 69 -5.99 -14.00 -0.23
CA LEU A 69 -5.48 -14.50 -1.50
C LEU A 69 -5.12 -16.00 -1.46
N THR A 70 -4.70 -16.51 -0.31
CA THR A 70 -4.27 -17.91 -0.15
C THR A 70 -5.05 -18.62 0.95
N GLY A 71 -5.00 -19.94 0.95
CA GLY A 71 -5.72 -20.76 1.94
C GLY A 71 -7.21 -20.87 1.64
N THR A 72 -8.00 -21.09 2.69
CA THR A 72 -9.46 -21.21 2.55
C THR A 72 -10.07 -19.89 2.09
N THR A 73 -10.91 -19.93 1.06
CA THR A 73 -11.65 -18.76 0.57
C THR A 73 -12.49 -18.15 1.69
N ARG A 74 -12.33 -16.84 1.89
CA ARG A 74 -13.11 -16.03 2.84
C ARG A 74 -13.78 -14.87 2.09
N PRO A 75 -14.98 -14.44 2.53
CA PRO A 75 -15.58 -13.22 2.00
C PRO A 75 -14.60 -12.05 2.09
N ALA A 76 -14.46 -11.30 0.99
CA ALA A 76 -13.74 -10.04 1.01
C ALA A 76 -14.53 -9.00 1.80
N TRP A 77 -13.84 -8.00 2.33
CA TRP A 77 -14.44 -6.89 3.06
C TRP A 77 -14.09 -5.56 2.39
N GLN A 78 -15.05 -4.63 2.38
CA GLN A 78 -14.82 -3.26 1.94
C GLN A 78 -15.41 -2.29 2.95
N GLY A 79 -14.57 -1.39 3.45
CA GLY A 79 -14.97 -0.30 4.31
C GLY A 79 -14.88 1.02 3.59
N ASN A 80 -16.02 1.70 3.45
CA ASN A 80 -16.05 3.07 2.95
C ASN A 80 -15.64 4.03 4.06
N LEU A 81 -14.86 5.06 3.69
CA LEU A 81 -14.24 6.02 4.60
C LEU A 81 -14.75 7.43 4.31
N PRO A 82 -16.03 7.71 4.60
CA PRO A 82 -16.58 9.04 4.38
C PRO A 82 -15.78 10.06 5.19
N ALA A 83 -15.30 11.11 4.51
CA ALA A 83 -14.53 12.21 5.08
C ALA A 83 -13.11 11.86 5.60
N ALA A 84 -12.48 10.77 5.14
CA ALA A 84 -11.06 10.52 5.37
C ALA A 84 -10.16 11.36 4.45
N ASN A 85 -10.28 12.69 4.57
CA ASN A 85 -9.44 13.64 3.81
C ASN A 85 -8.01 13.64 4.37
N GLY A 86 -7.05 13.96 3.51
CA GLY A 86 -5.67 14.19 3.91
C GLY A 86 -5.54 15.33 4.92
N THR A 87 -4.47 15.25 5.70
CA THR A 87 -4.20 16.13 6.84
C THR A 87 -2.81 16.76 6.75
N ALA A 88 -2.08 16.53 5.67
CA ALA A 88 -0.79 17.16 5.44
C ALA A 88 -0.94 18.69 5.34
N VAL A 89 0.20 19.38 5.47
CA VAL A 89 0.28 20.82 5.26
C VAL A 89 0.08 21.10 3.77
N GLY A 90 -0.75 22.09 3.43
CA GLY A 90 -1.14 22.40 2.06
C GLY A 90 -2.55 21.90 1.72
N VAL A 91 -3.27 22.70 0.92
CA VAL A 91 -4.63 22.34 0.49
C VAL A 91 -4.59 21.50 -0.78
N ASP A 92 -3.67 21.82 -1.69
CA ASP A 92 -3.68 21.29 -3.05
C ASP A 92 -2.81 20.04 -3.18
N ALA A 93 -3.42 18.95 -3.64
CA ALA A 93 -2.73 17.73 -4.05
C ALA A 93 -1.98 17.94 -5.36
N ILE A 94 -0.89 17.19 -5.53
CA ILE A 94 -0.28 17.03 -6.85
C ILE A 94 -1.29 16.34 -7.78
N SER A 95 -1.23 16.67 -9.07
CA SER A 95 -2.06 15.99 -10.08
C SER A 95 -1.92 14.48 -9.95
N ALA A 96 -3.01 13.74 -10.17
CA ALA A 96 -3.03 12.27 -10.12
C ALA A 96 -1.97 11.59 -11.02
N GLN A 97 -1.44 12.28 -12.04
CA GLN A 97 -0.36 11.77 -12.91
C GLN A 97 1.01 11.73 -12.21
N ASN A 98 1.20 12.59 -11.20
CA ASN A 98 2.39 12.65 -10.39
C ASN A 98 2.19 11.88 -9.09
N CYS A 99 3.27 11.32 -8.57
CA CYS A 99 3.20 10.49 -7.37
C CYS A 99 4.49 10.55 -6.55
N LEU A 100 4.36 10.30 -5.26
CA LEU A 100 5.46 9.92 -4.40
C LEU A 100 5.73 8.42 -4.62
N LEU A 101 6.96 8.05 -4.97
CA LEU A 101 7.34 6.65 -5.14
C LEU A 101 7.90 6.10 -3.84
N ILE A 102 7.43 4.93 -3.44
CA ILE A 102 7.96 4.17 -2.32
C ILE A 102 8.57 2.87 -2.84
N ASN A 103 9.82 2.61 -2.50
CA ASN A 103 10.48 1.34 -2.77
C ASN A 103 10.22 0.35 -1.64
N LEU A 104 9.90 -0.89 -2.03
CA LEU A 104 9.75 -2.02 -1.13
C LEU A 104 10.96 -2.93 -1.30
N ARG A 105 11.78 -3.05 -0.27
CA ARG A 105 13.05 -3.77 -0.32
C ARG A 105 13.06 -4.99 0.58
N ASN A 106 13.93 -5.91 0.20
CA ASN A 106 14.33 -7.06 0.99
C ASN A 106 15.85 -7.01 1.10
N GLN A 107 16.38 -6.79 2.30
CA GLN A 107 17.81 -6.63 2.55
C GLN A 107 18.59 -7.93 2.31
N ALA A 108 17.92 -9.09 2.37
CA ALA A 108 18.51 -10.38 2.01
C ALA A 108 18.68 -10.58 0.48
N GLY A 109 18.31 -9.60 -0.35
CA GLY A 109 18.56 -9.64 -1.80
C GLY A 109 17.64 -10.58 -2.59
N LEU A 110 16.51 -10.99 -2.00
CA LEU A 110 15.55 -11.89 -2.66
C LEU A 110 14.73 -11.19 -3.76
N LEU A 111 14.72 -9.86 -3.76
CA LEU A 111 14.07 -9.05 -4.79
C LEU A 111 15.11 -8.47 -5.75
N LYS A 112 15.13 -8.94 -7.01
CA LYS A 112 15.99 -8.37 -8.06
C LYS A 112 15.67 -6.92 -8.38
N ARG A 113 14.41 -6.52 -8.20
CA ARG A 113 13.93 -5.13 -8.28
C ARG A 113 13.03 -4.90 -7.08
N SER A 114 13.11 -3.71 -6.48
CA SER A 114 12.18 -3.34 -5.43
C SER A 114 10.76 -3.38 -5.94
N GLY A 115 9.83 -3.81 -5.09
CA GLY A 115 8.41 -3.50 -5.29
C GLY A 115 8.23 -1.98 -5.24
N ARG A 116 7.15 -1.46 -5.82
CA ARG A 116 6.90 -0.02 -5.83
C ARG A 116 5.45 0.31 -5.55
N TRP A 117 5.25 1.30 -4.70
CA TRP A 117 3.98 2.00 -4.58
C TRP A 117 4.07 3.38 -5.22
N PHE A 118 2.97 3.78 -5.84
CA PHE A 118 2.78 5.08 -6.46
C PHE A 118 1.71 5.80 -5.66
N ILE A 119 2.13 6.74 -4.81
CA ILE A 119 1.22 7.44 -3.91
C ILE A 119 0.79 8.74 -4.57
N SER A 120 -0.46 8.78 -5.05
CA SER A 120 -1.11 10.00 -5.51
C SER A 120 -1.66 10.80 -4.32
N GLY A 121 -1.86 12.10 -4.50
CA GLY A 121 -2.55 12.93 -3.49
C GLY A 121 -1.65 13.57 -2.44
N ALA A 122 -0.33 13.44 -2.58
CA ALA A 122 0.63 14.16 -1.75
C ALA A 122 0.57 15.69 -2.00
N PRO A 123 0.90 16.54 -1.01
CA PRO A 123 0.72 17.99 -1.12
C PRO A 123 1.75 18.67 -2.03
N LYS A 124 1.27 19.56 -2.91
CA LYS A 124 2.12 20.33 -3.84
C LYS A 124 3.16 21.19 -3.12
N ILE A 125 2.85 21.71 -1.93
CA ILE A 125 3.74 22.58 -1.15
C ILE A 125 5.04 21.87 -0.74
N ASP A 126 5.03 20.54 -0.72
CA ASP A 126 6.20 19.73 -0.38
C ASP A 126 7.05 19.34 -1.59
N ILE A 127 6.83 19.99 -2.73
CA ILE A 127 7.67 19.89 -3.91
C ILE A 127 8.41 21.20 -4.14
N GLU A 128 9.73 21.11 -4.28
CA GLU A 128 10.61 22.22 -4.61
C GLU A 128 11.52 21.78 -5.75
N GLY A 129 11.52 22.50 -6.88
CA GLY A 129 12.38 22.15 -8.03
C GLY A 129 12.14 20.76 -8.63
N GLY A 130 10.94 20.20 -8.46
CA GLY A 130 10.60 18.85 -8.95
C GLY A 130 11.06 17.69 -8.06
N ILE A 131 11.56 17.99 -6.86
CA ILE A 131 11.91 17.01 -5.83
C ILE A 131 11.08 17.21 -4.57
N TRP A 132 10.90 16.15 -3.80
CA TRP A 132 10.26 16.18 -2.50
C TRP A 132 11.16 16.85 -1.47
N ARG A 133 10.58 17.74 -0.66
CA ARG A 133 11.29 18.38 0.45
C ARG A 133 11.74 17.34 1.46
N ALA A 134 13.00 17.41 1.88
CA ALA A 134 13.58 16.45 2.82
C ALA A 134 12.79 16.35 4.14
N VAL A 135 12.23 17.46 4.63
CA VAL A 135 11.40 17.49 5.85
C VAL A 135 10.09 16.72 5.71
N TYR A 136 9.50 16.69 4.51
CA TYR A 136 8.30 15.91 4.24
C TYR A 136 8.62 14.41 4.18
N LEU A 137 9.73 14.05 3.54
CA LEU A 137 10.19 12.66 3.48
C LEU A 137 10.59 12.12 4.86
N ALA A 138 11.35 12.89 5.64
CA ALA A 138 11.86 12.48 6.95
C ALA A 138 10.82 12.61 8.08
N GLY A 139 9.75 13.38 7.88
CA GLY A 139 8.68 13.57 8.86
C GLY A 139 7.49 12.68 8.57
N PRO A 140 6.42 13.21 7.94
CA PRO A 140 5.17 12.48 7.75
C PRO A 140 5.32 11.19 6.93
N VAL A 141 6.15 11.18 5.88
CA VAL A 141 6.33 9.97 5.05
C VAL A 141 7.03 8.88 5.83
N ALA A 142 8.17 9.17 6.48
CA ALA A 142 8.86 8.20 7.33
C ALA A 142 7.95 7.65 8.45
N ALA A 143 7.14 8.51 9.08
CA ALA A 143 6.20 8.08 10.11
C ALA A 143 5.15 7.09 9.57
N TRP A 144 4.60 7.33 8.37
CA TRP A 144 3.69 6.39 7.72
C TRP A 144 4.39 5.09 7.30
N LEU A 145 5.61 5.17 6.79
CA LEU A 145 6.37 3.98 6.40
C LEU A 145 6.67 3.03 7.58
N LEU A 146 6.75 3.54 8.81
CA LEU A 146 6.88 2.70 10.00
C LEU A 146 5.62 1.88 10.31
N THR A 147 4.43 2.33 9.89
CA THR A 147 3.16 1.64 10.20
C THR A 147 2.84 0.54 9.20
N VAL A 148 3.33 0.62 7.97
CA VAL A 148 2.95 -0.31 6.88
C VAL A 148 3.79 -1.59 6.83
N VAL A 149 4.94 -1.65 7.51
CA VAL A 149 5.83 -2.83 7.43
C VAL A 149 5.28 -3.99 8.26
N ASN A 150 4.81 -3.71 9.47
CA ASN A 150 4.21 -4.69 10.37
C ASN A 150 2.94 -4.13 10.97
N ILE A 151 1.83 -4.85 10.77
CA ILE A 151 0.55 -4.53 11.37
C ILE A 151 0.47 -5.25 12.72
N PRO A 152 0.34 -4.52 13.85
CA PRO A 152 0.19 -5.13 15.15
C PRO A 152 -1.15 -5.88 15.24
N VAL A 153 -1.27 -6.74 16.26
CA VAL A 153 -2.51 -7.46 16.56
C VAL A 153 -3.67 -6.49 16.73
N GLY A 154 -4.74 -6.70 15.97
CA GLY A 154 -5.94 -5.88 16.01
C GLY A 154 -7.15 -6.53 15.32
N GLY A 155 -8.25 -5.78 15.26
CA GLY A 155 -9.54 -6.29 14.78
C GLY A 155 -10.16 -7.35 15.70
N LEU A 156 -11.40 -7.71 15.41
CA LEU A 156 -12.19 -8.62 16.26
C LEU A 156 -11.60 -10.03 16.40
N ASP A 157 -10.87 -10.51 15.40
CA ASP A 157 -10.27 -11.85 15.36
C ASP A 157 -8.77 -11.84 15.77
N GLY A 158 -8.24 -10.72 16.26
CA GLY A 158 -6.83 -10.60 16.68
C GLY A 158 -5.83 -10.80 15.53
N TRP A 159 -6.15 -10.25 14.36
CA TRP A 159 -5.32 -10.37 13.16
C TRP A 159 -4.06 -9.50 13.27
N SER A 160 -2.93 -10.03 12.83
CA SER A 160 -1.69 -9.27 12.59
C SER A 160 -1.01 -9.76 11.31
N GLY A 161 -0.13 -8.96 10.73
CA GLY A 161 0.60 -9.41 9.56
C GLY A 161 1.78 -8.54 9.17
N ALA A 162 2.68 -9.14 8.41
CA ALA A 162 3.91 -8.54 7.96
C ALA A 162 3.90 -8.33 6.44
N LEU A 163 4.40 -7.18 5.99
CA LEU A 163 4.34 -6.77 4.59
C LEU A 163 5.14 -7.73 3.68
N ARG A 164 4.57 -8.01 2.51
CA ARG A 164 5.13 -8.87 1.47
C ARG A 164 5.09 -8.21 0.10
N VAL A 165 6.04 -8.60 -0.74
CA VAL A 165 5.95 -8.45 -2.20
C VAL A 165 5.69 -9.83 -2.80
N MET A 166 4.65 -9.93 -3.62
CA MET A 166 4.35 -11.15 -4.38
C MET A 166 5.30 -11.25 -5.58
N ARG A 167 6.39 -12.00 -5.43
CA ARG A 167 7.41 -12.15 -6.48
C ARG A 167 6.94 -13.16 -7.52
N THR A 168 6.76 -12.70 -8.76
CA THR A 168 6.27 -13.54 -9.87
C THR A 168 7.37 -14.03 -10.82
N MET A 169 8.61 -13.57 -10.66
CA MET A 169 9.73 -13.92 -11.55
C MET A 169 11.03 -14.13 -10.75
N ILE A 170 11.80 -15.17 -11.11
CA ILE A 170 13.16 -15.45 -10.60
C ILE A 170 14.02 -15.77 -11.81
N ASP A 171 15.12 -15.02 -12.02
CA ASP A 171 16.07 -15.28 -13.12
C ASP A 171 15.42 -15.41 -14.51
N GLY A 172 14.32 -14.68 -14.76
CA GLY A 172 13.58 -14.74 -16.04
C GLY A 172 12.55 -15.87 -16.13
N VAL A 173 12.42 -16.70 -15.10
CA VAL A 173 11.44 -17.78 -15.01
C VAL A 173 10.23 -17.33 -14.19
N LYS A 174 9.03 -17.51 -14.76
CA LYS A 174 7.75 -17.24 -14.08
C LYS A 174 7.57 -18.17 -12.88
N GLN A 175 7.12 -17.60 -11.77
CA GLN A 175 6.68 -18.30 -10.57
C GLN A 175 5.15 -18.33 -10.56
N ASP A 176 4.58 -19.53 -10.55
CA ASP A 176 3.14 -19.75 -10.51
C ASP A 176 2.85 -20.92 -9.55
N PRO A 177 2.30 -20.67 -8.34
CA PRO A 177 1.85 -19.36 -7.85
C PRO A 177 3.02 -18.39 -7.50
N PRO A 178 2.75 -17.08 -7.41
CA PRO A 178 3.73 -16.10 -6.94
C PRO A 178 4.26 -16.42 -5.53
N VAL A 179 5.54 -16.15 -5.28
CA VAL A 179 6.19 -16.41 -3.99
C VAL A 179 6.22 -15.13 -3.16
N PRO A 180 5.64 -15.10 -1.95
CA PRO A 180 5.73 -13.93 -1.09
C PRO A 180 7.14 -13.76 -0.55
N VAL A 181 7.65 -12.53 -0.61
CA VAL A 181 8.96 -12.14 -0.09
C VAL A 181 8.76 -11.05 0.96
N ILE A 182 9.40 -11.22 2.12
CA ILE A 182 9.36 -10.22 3.20
C ILE A 182 9.91 -8.87 2.75
N VAL A 183 9.16 -7.82 3.09
CA VAL A 183 9.65 -6.44 2.99
C VAL A 183 10.16 -6.03 4.37
N ASP A 184 11.47 -5.88 4.50
CA ASP A 184 12.14 -5.50 5.76
C ASP A 184 12.59 -4.03 5.76
N SER A 185 12.48 -3.35 4.62
CA SER A 185 12.85 -1.95 4.46
C SER A 185 11.97 -1.29 3.41
N VAL A 186 11.54 -0.08 3.70
CA VAL A 186 10.79 0.79 2.79
C VAL A 186 11.41 2.18 2.76
N ASP A 187 11.54 2.78 1.57
CA ASP A 187 12.16 4.09 1.40
C ASP A 187 11.46 4.90 0.31
N PRO A 188 11.24 6.21 0.52
CA PRO A 188 10.72 7.08 -0.52
C PRO A 188 11.82 7.50 -1.50
N THR A 189 11.46 7.80 -2.75
CA THR A 189 12.35 8.50 -3.68
C THR A 189 12.32 10.01 -3.46
N VAL A 190 13.43 10.67 -3.78
CA VAL A 190 13.52 12.14 -3.70
C VAL A 190 12.84 12.78 -4.90
N GLU A 191 12.96 12.17 -6.07
CA GLU A 191 12.37 12.68 -7.31
C GLU A 191 10.86 12.45 -7.36
N LEU A 192 10.17 13.40 -7.98
CA LEU A 192 8.77 13.24 -8.32
C LEU A 192 8.60 12.09 -9.32
N GLY A 193 7.76 11.13 -8.97
CA GLY A 193 7.40 10.04 -9.86
C GLY A 193 6.27 10.42 -10.79
N THR A 194 6.20 9.75 -11.93
CA THR A 194 5.02 9.74 -12.81
C THR A 194 4.43 8.35 -12.83
N ILE A 195 3.10 8.24 -12.82
CA ILE A 195 2.41 7.00 -13.12
C ILE A 195 2.54 6.73 -14.63
N MET A 196 3.70 6.20 -15.05
CA MET A 196 3.80 5.59 -16.36
C MET A 196 3.27 4.16 -16.25
N SER A 197 2.14 3.88 -16.91
CA SER A 197 1.41 2.61 -16.91
C SER A 197 2.18 1.36 -17.36
N ARG A 198 3.51 1.42 -17.54
CA ARG A 198 4.32 0.37 -18.18
C ARG A 198 5.61 -0.05 -17.44
N LYS A 199 5.81 0.29 -16.16
CA LYS A 199 7.02 -0.17 -15.44
C LYS A 199 6.88 -1.52 -14.71
N GLY A 200 5.66 -2.07 -14.58
CA GLY A 200 5.38 -3.26 -13.76
C GLY A 200 5.57 -4.65 -14.41
N ILE A 201 5.59 -4.75 -15.75
CA ILE A 201 5.56 -6.05 -16.47
C ILE A 201 6.80 -6.92 -16.16
N HIS A 202 7.91 -6.32 -15.75
CA HIS A 202 9.20 -7.03 -15.58
C HIS A 202 9.67 -7.14 -14.13
N SER A 203 8.87 -6.72 -13.14
CA SER A 203 9.28 -6.67 -11.73
C SER A 203 8.34 -7.40 -10.77
N GLY A 204 7.25 -7.99 -11.27
CA GLY A 204 6.16 -8.48 -10.45
C GLY A 204 4.98 -7.52 -10.54
N TYR A 205 3.84 -8.07 -10.91
CA TYR A 205 2.53 -7.43 -10.82
C TYR A 205 1.82 -8.07 -9.62
N ALA A 206 1.05 -7.28 -8.87
CA ALA A 206 -0.07 -7.87 -8.13
C ALA A 206 -0.94 -8.56 -9.20
N PRO A 207 -1.42 -9.80 -9.01
CA PRO A 207 -2.30 -10.40 -9.99
C PRO A 207 -3.52 -9.48 -10.16
N ASP A 208 -3.54 -8.70 -11.24
CA ASP A 208 -4.73 -8.06 -11.76
C ASP A 208 -5.63 -9.22 -12.18
N ILE A 209 -6.54 -9.58 -11.28
CA ILE A 209 -7.74 -10.27 -11.70
C ILE A 209 -8.65 -9.13 -12.11
N ASP A 210 -8.77 -8.91 -13.43
CA ASP A 210 -9.77 -8.04 -14.00
C ASP A 210 -11.13 -8.36 -13.35
N PHE A 211 -11.72 -7.37 -12.68
CA PHE A 211 -13.09 -7.51 -12.21
C PHE A 211 -14.01 -7.41 -13.44
N PRO A 212 -14.93 -8.36 -13.67
CA PRO A 212 -16.04 -8.09 -14.56
C PRO A 212 -16.87 -6.97 -13.93
N VAL A 213 -17.03 -5.88 -14.69
CA VAL A 213 -17.97 -4.79 -14.42
C VAL A 213 -19.39 -5.33 -14.41
#